data_AF-A0A0C2FGX8-F1
#
_entry.id   AF-A0A0C2FGX8-F1
#
_cell.length_a   1.000
_cell.length_b   1.000
_cell.length_c   1.000
_cell.angle_alpha   90.00
_cell.angle_beta   90.00
_cell.angle_gamma   90.00
#
_symmetry.space_group_name_H-M   'P 1'
#
loop_
_entity.id
_entity.type
_entity.pdbx_description
1 polymer ?
#
loop_
_entity_poly.entity_id
_entity_poly.type
_entity_poly.pdbx_seq_one_letter_code
_entity_poly.pdbx_strand_id
1 'polypeptide(L)'
;MLKPDALEGAFSVIVNAIYFTAEWQHKFYKASNTKQMFFSAEGNGKEIDFMNARMVRRLYAEDDDVEVLSLAYKDTSYAFNIFLPKKR
;
A
#
# COMPACT_ATOMS: atom_id res chain seq x y z
N MET A 1 -17.32 -9.27 -4.97
CA MET A 1 -18.36 -10.11 -5.60
C MET A 1 -19.63 -9.91 -4.79
N LEU A 2 -20.74 -9.49 -5.41
CA LEU A 2 -21.99 -9.25 -4.68
C LEU A 2 -22.56 -10.59 -4.22
N LYS A 3 -22.92 -10.67 -2.94
CA LYS A 3 -23.60 -11.85 -2.42
C LYS A 3 -25.04 -11.89 -2.95
N PRO A 4 -25.61 -13.07 -3.25
CA PRO A 4 -26.96 -13.16 -3.83
C PRO A 4 -28.08 -12.56 -2.97
N ASP A 5 -27.94 -12.61 -1.64
CA ASP A 5 -28.86 -12.03 -0.65
C ASP A 5 -28.81 -10.50 -0.61
N ALA A 6 -27.69 -9.89 -1.02
CA ALA A 6 -27.51 -8.44 -1.03
C ALA A 6 -28.38 -7.71 -2.08
N LEU A 7 -29.12 -8.44 -2.91
CA LEU A 7 -29.95 -7.92 -4.01
C LEU A 7 -31.44 -8.22 -3.83
N GLU A 8 -31.84 -8.89 -2.74
CA GLU A 8 -33.24 -9.25 -2.52
C GLU A 8 -34.12 -8.01 -2.33
N GLY A 9 -35.17 -7.88 -3.14
CA GLY A 9 -36.06 -6.71 -3.13
C GLY A 9 -35.50 -5.44 -3.78
N ALA A 10 -34.28 -5.47 -4.32
CA ALA A 10 -33.71 -4.31 -4.98
C ALA A 10 -34.40 -4.03 -6.33
N PHE A 11 -34.86 -2.79 -6.52
CA PHE A 11 -35.42 -2.34 -7.80
C PHE A 11 -34.33 -1.99 -8.83
N SER A 12 -33.18 -1.48 -8.38
CA SER A 12 -32.02 -1.17 -9.23
C SER A 12 -30.73 -1.15 -8.39
N VAL A 13 -29.59 -1.39 -9.06
CA VAL A 13 -28.26 -1.35 -8.45
C VAL A 13 -27.28 -0.67 -9.42
N ILE A 14 -26.45 0.22 -8.89
CA ILE A 14 -25.32 0.83 -9.62
C ILE A 14 -24.03 0.22 -9.08
N VAL A 15 -23.24 -0.35 -9.98
CA VAL A 15 -21.96 -0.99 -9.65
C VAL A 15 -20.83 -0.27 -10.39
N ASN A 16 -19.74 0.01 -9.69
CA ASN A 16 -18.49 0.50 -10.26
C ASN A 16 -17.34 -0.39 -9.78
N ALA A 17 -16.38 -0.66 -10.66
CA ALA A 17 -15.11 -1.28 -10.33
C ALA A 17 -13.96 -0.52 -11.01
N ILE A 18 -12.88 -0.31 -10.27
CA ILE A 18 -11.63 0.23 -10.79
C ILE A 18 -10.51 -0.79 -10.59
N TYR A 19 -9.64 -0.90 -11.60
CA TYR A 19 -8.47 -1.77 -11.58
C TYR A 19 -7.23 -0.97 -11.94
N PHE A 20 -6.16 -1.17 -11.18
CA PHE A 20 -4.88 -0.49 -11.40
C PHE A 20 -3.74 -1.52 -11.32
N THR A 21 -2.89 -1.54 -12.35
CA THR A 21 -1.67 -2.34 -12.38
C THR A 21 -0.57 -1.52 -13.05
N ALA A 22 0.59 -1.44 -12.43
CA ALA A 22 1.72 -0.68 -12.93
C ALA A 22 3.04 -1.22 -12.37
N GLU A 23 4.12 -1.03 -13.14
CA GLU A 23 5.47 -1.34 -12.68
C GLU A 23 6.02 -0.18 -11.83
N TRP A 24 6.79 -0.48 -10.78
CA TRP A 24 7.56 0.54 -10.07
C TRP A 24 8.65 1.14 -10.96
N GLN A 25 8.89 2.45 -10.85
CA GLN A 25 10.03 3.12 -11.52
C GLN A 25 11.37 2.50 -11.07
N HIS A 26 11.51 2.31 -9.76
CA HIS A 26 12.61 1.57 -9.16
C HIS A 26 12.03 0.32 -8.47
N LYS A 27 12.35 -0.86 -9.00
CA LYS A 27 11.82 -2.14 -8.52
C LYS A 27 12.50 -2.58 -7.22
N PHE A 28 11.76 -3.31 -6.39
CA PHE A 28 12.31 -4.02 -5.24
C PHE A 28 12.87 -5.38 -5.70
N TYR A 29 14.02 -5.77 -5.19
CA TYR A 29 14.62 -7.07 -5.49
C TYR A 29 14.18 -8.09 -4.45
N LYS A 30 13.54 -9.18 -4.88
CA LYS A 30 13.04 -10.23 -3.98
C LYS A 30 14.11 -10.81 -3.05
N ALA A 31 15.36 -10.89 -3.52
CA ALA A 31 16.50 -11.35 -2.73
C ALA A 31 16.82 -10.44 -1.53
N SER A 32 16.31 -9.21 -1.52
CA SER A 32 16.44 -8.27 -0.41
C SER A 32 15.25 -8.31 0.56
N ASN A 33 14.19 -9.07 0.26
CA ASN A 33 13.06 -9.18 1.17
C ASN A 33 13.47 -9.91 2.45
N THR A 34 12.92 -9.47 3.57
CA THR A 34 13.20 -10.05 4.89
C THR A 34 11.92 -10.17 5.69
N LYS A 35 11.82 -11.24 6.48
CA LYS A 35 10.74 -11.40 7.45
C LYS A 35 10.93 -10.45 8.63
N GLN A 36 9.89 -9.71 8.99
CA GLN A 36 9.89 -8.81 10.15
C GLN A 36 8.51 -8.80 10.80
N MET A 37 8.46 -8.37 12.07
CA MET A 37 7.21 -8.20 12.81
C MET A 37 6.49 -6.92 12.37
N PHE A 38 5.28 -7.07 11.84
CA PHE A 38 4.33 -5.99 11.64
C PHE A 38 3.39 -5.90 12.84
N PHE A 39 3.21 -4.70 13.39
CA PHE A 39 2.32 -4.45 14.53
C PHE A 39 1.07 -3.74 14.03
N SER A 40 -0.09 -4.39 14.10
CA SER A 40 -1.37 -3.76 13.78
C SER A 40 -1.82 -2.82 14.90
N ALA A 41 -2.83 -2.00 14.63
CA ALA A 41 -3.45 -1.12 15.63
C ALA A 41 -4.00 -1.89 16.86
N GLU A 42 -4.34 -3.17 16.69
CA GLU A 42 -4.82 -4.04 17.77
C GLU A 42 -3.69 -4.58 18.66
N GLY A 43 -2.43 -4.21 18.39
CA GLY A 43 -1.26 -4.56 19.21
C GLY A 43 -0.69 -5.97 18.98
N ASN A 44 -1.40 -6.82 18.23
CA ASN A 44 -0.94 -8.15 17.89
C ASN A 44 0.09 -8.10 16.76
N GLY A 45 1.32 -8.52 17.06
CA GLY A 45 2.39 -8.61 16.08
C GLY A 45 2.22 -9.83 15.18
N LYS A 46 2.44 -9.67 13.87
CA LYS A 46 2.50 -10.76 12.89
C LYS A 46 3.79 -10.68 12.08
N GLU A 47 4.49 -11.80 11.94
CA GLU A 47 5.62 -11.88 11.02
C GLU A 47 5.12 -11.86 9.57
N ILE A 48 5.65 -10.94 8.77
CA ILE A 48 5.36 -10.82 7.34
C ILE A 48 6.65 -10.53 6.56
N ASP A 49 6.63 -10.74 5.25
CA ASP A 49 7.74 -10.37 4.36
C ASP A 49 7.69 -8.88 4.05
N PHE A 50 8.74 -8.15 4.42
CA PHE A 50 8.94 -6.75 4.06
C PHE A 50 9.77 -6.65 2.78
N MET A 51 9.36 -5.74 1.88
CA MET A 51 10.14 -5.39 0.70
C MET A 51 11.21 -4.36 1.09
N ASN A 52 12.48 -4.64 0.78
CA ASN A 52 13.58 -3.73 1.09
C ASN A 52 14.25 -3.20 -0.17
N ALA A 53 14.66 -1.94 -0.12
CA ALA A 53 15.52 -1.32 -1.11
C ALA A 53 16.63 -0.56 -0.38
N ARG A 54 17.86 -0.63 -0.91
CA ARG A 54 19.02 0.09 -0.39
C ARG A 54 19.61 0.94 -1.50
N MET A 55 20.18 2.09 -1.15
CA MET A 55 20.84 3.00 -2.11
C MET A 55 19.94 3.49 -3.25
N VAL A 56 18.63 3.58 -3.04
CA VAL A 56 17.66 4.13 -4.00
C VAL A 56 17.13 5.45 -3.46
N ARG A 57 17.22 6.52 -4.25
CA ARG A 57 16.60 7.82 -3.90
C ARG A 57 15.10 7.77 -4.17
N ARG A 58 14.31 8.25 -3.22
CA ARG A 58 12.85 8.38 -3.31
C ARG A 58 12.46 9.75 -2.78
N LEU A 59 11.31 10.27 -3.20
CA LEU A 59 10.77 11.48 -2.56
C LEU A 59 10.32 11.11 -1.15
N TYR A 60 10.77 11.92 -0.20
CA TYR A 60 10.51 11.75 1.22
C TYR A 60 10.27 13.12 1.84
N ALA A 61 9.33 13.18 2.77
CA ALA A 61 9.08 14.34 3.62
C ALA A 61 8.60 13.85 4.98
N GLU A 62 8.78 14.67 6.01
CA GLU A 62 8.29 14.37 7.36
C GLU A 62 7.95 15.65 8.11
N ASP A 63 7.06 15.53 9.08
CA ASP A 63 6.80 16.53 10.12
C ASP A 63 6.81 15.87 11.52
N ASP A 64 6.24 16.53 12.52
CA ASP A 64 6.22 16.04 13.90
C ASP A 64 5.33 14.78 14.09
N ASP A 65 4.38 14.53 13.19
CA ASP A 65 3.37 13.48 13.33
C ASP A 65 3.49 12.36 12.29
N VAL A 66 4.01 12.65 11.08
CA VAL A 66 4.03 11.70 9.96
C VAL A 66 5.35 11.70 9.19
N GLU A 67 5.70 10.52 8.67
CA GLU A 67 6.71 10.32 7.62
C GLU A 67 5.99 9.95 6.32
N VAL A 68 6.36 10.58 5.21
CA VAL A 68 5.75 10.35 3.89
C VAL A 68 6.80 9.88 2.89
N LEU A 69 6.55 8.72 2.28
CA LEU A 69 7.39 8.14 1.23
C LEU A 69 6.59 8.01 -0.07
N SER A 70 7.14 8.52 -1.17
CA SER A 70 6.55 8.36 -2.50
C SER A 70 7.27 7.31 -3.33
N LEU A 71 6.52 6.31 -3.79
CA LEU A 71 6.99 5.27 -4.70
C LEU A 71 6.39 5.49 -6.10
N ALA A 72 7.12 6.20 -6.95
CA ALA A 72 6.72 6.42 -8.34
C ALA A 72 6.60 5.12 -9.13
N TYR A 73 5.60 5.07 -10.00
CA TYR A 73 5.48 4.05 -11.03
C TYR A 73 6.33 4.42 -12.26
N LYS A 74 6.51 3.46 -13.16
CA LYS A 74 7.25 3.66 -14.42
C LYS A 74 6.65 4.79 -15.25
N ASP A 75 5.31 4.91 -15.26
CA ASP A 75 4.64 6.15 -15.62
C ASP A 75 4.66 7.09 -14.41
N THR A 76 5.48 8.14 -14.49
CA THR A 76 5.69 9.08 -13.39
C THR A 76 4.53 10.05 -13.19
N SER A 77 3.46 9.95 -13.98
CA SER A 77 2.18 10.63 -13.72
C SER A 77 1.49 10.08 -12.48
N TYR A 78 1.92 8.90 -11.99
CA TYR A 78 1.37 8.22 -10.82
C TYR A 78 2.46 7.86 -9.81
N ALA A 79 2.10 7.88 -8.52
CA ALA A 79 2.94 7.37 -7.45
C ALA A 79 2.09 6.78 -6.32
N PHE A 80 2.64 5.79 -5.62
CA PHE A 80 2.07 5.27 -4.38
C PHE A 80 2.68 6.00 -3.19
N ASN A 81 1.89 6.84 -2.53
CA ASN A 81 2.32 7.61 -1.36
C ASN A 81 1.93 6.86 -0.08
N ILE A 82 2.91 6.63 0.78
CA ILE A 82 2.75 5.95 2.05
C ILE A 82 2.88 7.01 3.14
N PHE A 83 1.86 7.13 3.98
CA PHE A 83 1.84 8.00 5.16
C PHE A 83 2.00 7.11 6.38
N LEU A 84 3.11 7.25 7.10
CA LEU A 84 3.44 6.47 8.28
C LEU A 84 3.40 7.37 9.51
N PRO A 85 2.42 7.21 10.41
CA PRO A 85 2.40 7.94 11.68
C PRO A 85 3.64 7.59 12.53
N LYS A 86 4.28 8.61 13.12
CA LYS A 86 5.42 8.44 14.04
C LYS A 86 5.01 7.87 15.39
N LYS A 87 3.76 8.12 15.79
CA LYS A 87 3.14 7.55 17.00
C LYS A 87 2.30 6.33 16.60
N ARG A 88 2.40 5.28 17.40
CA ARG A 88 1.57 4.09 17.28
C ARG A 88 0.17 4.32 17.85
#